data_AF-A0A178L464-F1
#
_entry.id   AF-A0A178L464-F1
#
_cell.length_a   1.000
_cell.length_b   1.000
_cell.length_c   1.000
_cell.angle_alpha   90.00
_cell.angle_beta   90.00
_cell.angle_gamma   90.00
#
_symmetry.space_group_name_H-M   'P 1'
#
loop_
_entity.id
_entity.type
_entity.pdbx_description
1 polymer ?
#
loop_
_entity_poly.entity_id
_entity_poly.type
_entity_poly.pdbx_seq_one_letter_code
_entity_poly.pdbx_strand_id
1 'polypeptide(L)'
;MKKTLRTLGAVVLLASASSFALADAKSHAADAERFLKLANADKLTTPVYAQVQQLFAQHFEQAKAPAKKAVLESYTARANQALDSTIGWEKIKPEMVKLYTDNFTEDELEGLIKFYQSDLGKKMIATLPRLSAQSAQLTQAKLEQAVPKVNGILAEMDKELGVKPPAGAENAPPPAKR
;
A
#
# COMPACT_ATOMS: atom_id res chain seq x y z
N MET A 1 33.66 -24.90 59.31
CA MET A 1 32.47 -24.28 58.70
C MET A 1 32.89 -23.47 57.47
N LYS A 2 33.00 -24.11 56.30
CA LYS A 2 33.39 -23.45 55.03
C LYS A 2 32.71 -24.18 53.85
N LYS A 3 31.41 -24.02 53.66
CA LYS A 3 30.69 -24.52 52.47
C LYS A 3 29.44 -23.68 52.19
N THR A 4 29.60 -22.45 51.70
CA THR A 4 28.49 -21.69 51.10
C THR A 4 28.88 -20.77 49.93
N LEU A 5 30.17 -20.68 49.53
CA LEU A 5 30.59 -19.65 48.57
C LEU A 5 30.56 -20.06 47.08
N ARG A 6 30.13 -21.28 46.74
CA ARG A 6 30.21 -21.78 45.35
C ARG A 6 28.93 -21.68 44.52
N THR A 7 27.81 -21.27 45.11
CA THR A 7 26.51 -21.19 44.41
C THR A 7 26.15 -19.81 43.87
N LEU A 8 26.93 -18.75 44.16
CA LEU A 8 26.63 -17.39 43.70
C LEU A 8 27.10 -17.08 42.27
N GLY A 9 28.03 -17.85 41.70
CA GLY A 9 28.61 -17.59 40.37
C GLY A 9 27.70 -17.99 39.19
N ALA A 10 26.78 -18.94 39.39
CA ALA A 10 25.91 -19.42 38.32
C ALA A 10 24.69 -18.51 38.06
N VAL A 11 24.28 -17.69 39.04
CA VAL A 11 23.11 -16.80 38.92
C VAL A 11 23.46 -15.50 38.16
N VAL A 12 24.70 -15.04 38.25
CA VAL A 12 25.15 -13.80 37.58
C VAL A 12 25.37 -13.99 36.07
N LEU A 13 25.74 -15.19 35.61
CA LEU A 13 25.94 -15.47 34.18
C LEU A 13 24.63 -15.60 33.39
N LEU A 14 23.53 -16.02 34.03
CA LEU A 14 22.20 -16.12 33.39
C LEU A 14 21.52 -14.75 33.23
N ALA A 15 21.80 -13.78 34.10
CA ALA A 15 21.23 -12.43 34.00
C ALA A 15 21.80 -11.61 32.81
N SER A 16 23.07 -11.87 32.44
CA SER A 16 23.74 -11.17 31.34
C SER A 16 23.17 -11.56 29.97
N ALA A 17 22.88 -12.84 29.73
CA ALA A 17 22.39 -13.33 28.44
C ALA A 17 21.00 -12.78 28.08
N SER A 18 20.11 -12.62 29.06
CA SER A 18 18.78 -12.04 28.86
C SER A 18 18.82 -10.56 28.45
N SER A 19 19.87 -9.83 28.85
CA SER A 19 20.01 -8.40 28.54
C SER A 19 20.41 -8.17 27.09
N PHE A 20 21.28 -9.02 26.52
CA PHE A 20 21.69 -8.91 25.11
C PHE A 20 20.56 -9.26 24.15
N ALA A 21 19.81 -10.34 24.42
CA ALA A 21 18.68 -10.74 23.57
C ALA A 21 17.55 -9.69 23.55
N LEU A 22 17.30 -9.01 24.67
CA LEU A 22 16.33 -7.90 24.74
C LEU A 22 16.82 -6.63 24.02
N ALA A 23 18.12 -6.37 24.05
CA ALA A 23 18.72 -5.23 23.34
C ALA A 23 18.64 -5.41 21.81
N ASP A 24 18.96 -6.61 21.33
CA ASP A 24 18.91 -7.01 19.92
C ASP A 24 17.48 -6.91 19.37
N ALA A 25 16.50 -7.51 20.06
CA ALA A 25 15.09 -7.41 19.67
C ALA A 25 14.56 -5.97 19.65
N LYS A 26 15.03 -5.11 20.56
CA LYS A 26 14.66 -3.69 20.60
C LYS A 26 15.29 -2.90 19.44
N SER A 27 16.54 -3.21 19.11
CA SER A 27 17.27 -2.58 18.00
C SER A 27 16.64 -2.96 16.67
N HIS A 28 16.37 -4.25 16.48
CA HIS A 28 15.69 -4.78 15.30
C HIS A 28 14.31 -4.14 15.07
N ALA A 29 13.47 -4.02 16.12
CA ALA A 29 12.18 -3.35 16.02
C ALA A 29 12.29 -1.85 15.71
N ALA A 30 13.31 -1.18 16.25
CA ALA A 30 13.56 0.23 15.98
C ALA A 30 13.98 0.47 14.52
N ASP A 31 14.78 -0.43 13.94
CA ASP A 31 15.16 -0.37 12.54
C ASP A 31 13.98 -0.65 11.61
N ALA A 32 13.12 -1.62 11.93
CA ALA A 32 11.87 -1.83 11.19
C ALA A 32 11.00 -0.55 11.20
N GLU A 33 10.83 0.10 12.35
CA GLU A 33 10.10 1.36 12.44
C GLU A 33 10.74 2.47 11.59
N ARG A 34 12.06 2.61 11.66
CA ARG A 34 12.81 3.61 10.89
C ARG A 34 12.68 3.37 9.40
N PHE A 35 12.79 2.12 8.96
CA PHE A 35 12.56 1.71 7.58
C PHE A 35 11.14 2.07 7.12
N LEU A 36 10.12 1.68 7.90
CA LEU A 36 8.71 1.94 7.57
C LEU A 36 8.44 3.44 7.36
N LYS A 37 9.04 4.29 8.21
CA LYS A 37 8.95 5.75 8.06
C LYS A 37 9.62 6.25 6.78
N LEU A 38 10.81 5.75 6.45
CA LEU A 38 11.50 6.09 5.20
C LEU A 38 10.71 5.64 3.97
N ALA A 39 10.06 4.48 4.05
CA ALA A 39 9.19 3.94 3.01
C ALA A 39 7.84 4.65 2.89
N ASN A 40 7.54 5.64 3.74
CA ASN A 40 6.24 6.32 3.84
C ASN A 40 5.07 5.35 4.13
N ALA A 41 5.29 4.35 4.98
CA ALA A 41 4.25 3.38 5.36
C ALA A 41 3.05 4.05 6.08
N ASP A 42 3.27 5.21 6.71
CA ASP A 42 2.22 6.05 7.29
C ASP A 42 1.19 6.53 6.25
N LYS A 43 1.58 6.59 4.97
CA LYS A 43 0.70 7.05 3.89
C LYS A 43 -0.17 5.95 3.29
N LEU A 44 0.06 4.67 3.64
CA LEU A 44 -0.67 3.53 3.05
C LEU A 44 -2.19 3.64 3.21
N THR A 45 -2.65 4.26 4.29
CA THR A 45 -4.08 4.39 4.56
C THR A 45 -4.69 5.65 3.95
N THR A 46 -3.89 6.63 3.51
CA THR A 46 -4.35 7.90 2.92
C THR A 46 -5.40 7.73 1.83
N PRO A 47 -5.28 6.78 0.87
CA PRO A 47 -6.30 6.59 -0.17
C PRO A 47 -7.69 6.24 0.41
N VAL A 48 -7.74 5.51 1.53
CA VAL A 48 -8.99 5.15 2.21
C VAL A 48 -9.65 6.41 2.80
N TYR A 49 -8.88 7.28 3.45
CA TYR A 49 -9.39 8.56 3.97
C TYR A 49 -9.92 9.43 2.84
N ALA A 50 -9.18 9.54 1.74
CA ALA A 50 -9.60 10.31 0.58
C ALA A 50 -10.89 9.76 -0.05
N GLN A 51 -11.02 8.43 -0.16
CA GLN A 51 -12.23 7.79 -0.68
C GLN A 51 -13.45 8.07 0.19
N VAL A 52 -13.32 8.01 1.51
CA VAL A 52 -14.41 8.34 2.44
C VAL A 52 -14.77 9.82 2.32
N GLN A 53 -13.79 10.73 2.29
CA GLN A 53 -14.07 12.16 2.11
C GLN A 53 -14.80 12.45 0.79
N GLN A 54 -14.38 11.82 -0.30
CA GLN A 54 -15.02 11.92 -1.61
C GLN A 54 -16.48 11.44 -1.55
N LEU A 55 -16.76 10.34 -0.86
CA LEU A 55 -18.12 9.80 -0.69
C LEU A 55 -19.03 10.83 0.00
N PHE A 56 -18.58 11.40 1.12
CA PHE A 56 -19.35 12.42 1.84
C PHE A 56 -19.56 13.68 1.00
N ALA A 57 -18.55 14.13 0.27
CA ALA A 57 -18.66 15.26 -0.65
C ALA A 57 -19.70 15.00 -1.75
N GLN A 58 -19.68 13.81 -2.37
CA GLN A 58 -20.66 13.41 -3.39
C GLN A 58 -22.09 13.42 -2.85
N HIS A 59 -22.33 12.87 -1.67
CA HIS A 59 -23.65 12.90 -1.04
C HIS A 59 -24.12 14.32 -0.70
N PHE A 60 -23.21 15.19 -0.27
CA PHE A 60 -23.53 16.58 0.02
C PHE A 60 -23.93 17.35 -1.25
N GLU A 61 -23.20 17.17 -2.35
CA GLU A 61 -23.54 17.76 -3.65
C GLU A 61 -24.91 17.29 -4.14
N GLN A 62 -25.22 16.00 -4.00
CA GLN A 62 -26.54 15.44 -4.33
C GLN A 62 -27.67 16.03 -3.49
N ALA A 63 -27.41 16.33 -2.22
CA ALA A 63 -28.37 16.94 -1.30
C ALA A 63 -28.67 18.41 -1.63
N LYS A 64 -27.86 19.07 -2.49
CA LYS A 64 -28.05 20.46 -2.94
C LYS A 64 -28.28 21.45 -1.78
N ALA A 65 -27.53 21.29 -0.69
CA ALA A 65 -27.71 22.05 0.55
C ALA A 65 -26.48 22.92 0.87
N PRO A 66 -26.10 23.91 0.03
CA PRO A 66 -24.85 24.67 0.18
C PRO A 66 -24.75 25.43 1.51
N ALA A 67 -25.88 25.85 2.09
CA ALA A 67 -25.93 26.49 3.41
C ALA A 67 -25.57 25.56 4.58
N LYS A 68 -25.50 24.24 4.35
CA LYS A 68 -25.24 23.22 5.40
C LYS A 68 -23.81 22.68 5.37
N LYS A 69 -22.84 23.45 4.85
CA LYS A 69 -21.43 23.04 4.78
C LYS A 69 -20.85 22.57 6.11
N ALA A 70 -21.22 23.21 7.21
CA ALA A 70 -20.81 22.80 8.57
C ALA A 70 -21.26 21.36 8.94
N VAL A 71 -22.37 20.88 8.37
CA VAL A 71 -22.83 19.50 8.55
C VAL A 71 -21.86 18.54 7.86
N LEU A 72 -21.49 18.81 6.60
CA LEU A 72 -20.51 18.01 5.88
C LEU A 72 -19.18 17.95 6.64
N GLU A 73 -18.65 19.10 7.07
CA GLU A 73 -17.39 19.19 7.81
C GLU A 73 -17.44 18.37 9.11
N SER A 74 -18.51 18.50 9.90
CA SER A 74 -18.68 17.77 11.16
C SER A 74 -18.76 16.25 10.97
N TYR A 75 -19.46 15.79 9.92
CA TYR A 75 -19.61 14.36 9.66
C TYR A 75 -18.34 13.75 9.06
N THR A 76 -17.65 14.47 8.17
CA THR A 76 -16.34 14.07 7.65
C THR A 76 -15.31 13.98 8.78
N ALA A 77 -15.30 14.92 9.72
CA ALA A 77 -14.41 14.86 10.88
C ALA A 77 -14.68 13.62 11.76
N ARG A 78 -15.95 13.29 12.01
CA ARG A 78 -16.34 12.05 12.73
C ARG A 78 -15.92 10.79 11.98
N ALA A 79 -16.05 10.77 10.66
CA ALA A 79 -15.59 9.65 9.84
C ALA A 79 -14.07 9.49 9.93
N ASN A 80 -13.31 10.58 9.80
CA ASN A 80 -11.85 10.57 9.98
C ASN A 80 -11.46 10.06 11.38
N GLN A 81 -12.12 10.52 12.45
CA GLN A 81 -11.85 10.03 13.81
C GLN A 81 -12.13 8.53 13.96
N ALA A 82 -13.19 8.02 13.33
CA ALA A 82 -13.47 6.59 13.31
C ALA A 82 -12.37 5.80 12.57
N LEU A 83 -11.89 6.31 11.43
CA LEU A 83 -10.77 5.73 10.70
C LEU A 83 -9.48 5.77 11.55
N ASP A 84 -9.16 6.90 12.18
CA ASP A 84 -7.96 7.05 13.03
C ASP A 84 -7.96 6.01 14.16
N SER A 85 -9.13 5.74 14.73
CA SER A 85 -9.28 4.78 15.83
C SER A 85 -9.05 3.32 15.43
N THR A 86 -9.15 3.01 14.13
CA THR A 86 -9.10 1.63 13.60
C THR A 86 -7.86 1.39 12.73
N ILE A 87 -7.64 2.26 11.75
CA ILE A 87 -6.60 2.16 10.72
C ILE A 87 -5.60 3.34 10.77
N GLY A 88 -5.66 4.19 11.80
CA GLY A 88 -4.65 5.21 12.02
C GLY A 88 -3.26 4.57 12.17
N TRP A 89 -2.21 5.30 11.79
CA TRP A 89 -0.83 4.77 11.81
C TRP A 89 -0.46 4.14 13.16
N GLU A 90 -0.80 4.81 14.27
CA GLU A 90 -0.53 4.30 15.63
C GLU A 90 -1.22 2.96 15.94
N LYS A 91 -2.31 2.62 15.23
CA LYS A 91 -3.02 1.35 15.39
C LYS A 91 -2.35 0.22 14.61
N ILE A 92 -1.92 0.50 13.39
CA ILE A 92 -1.37 -0.52 12.49
C ILE A 92 0.15 -0.69 12.64
N LYS A 93 0.85 0.34 13.12
CA LYS A 93 2.31 0.36 13.24
C LYS A 93 2.88 -0.85 13.99
N PRO A 94 2.35 -1.29 15.16
CA PRO A 94 2.92 -2.44 15.87
C PRO A 94 2.88 -3.73 15.03
N GLU A 95 1.78 -3.96 14.31
CA GLU A 95 1.63 -5.12 13.42
C GLU A 95 2.56 -5.01 12.20
N MET A 96 2.73 -3.80 11.67
CA MET A 96 3.69 -3.54 10.59
C MET A 96 5.13 -3.78 11.04
N VAL A 97 5.53 -3.28 12.20
CA VAL A 97 6.88 -3.53 12.75
C VAL A 97 7.12 -5.02 12.88
N LYS A 98 6.17 -5.75 13.48
CA LYS A 98 6.25 -7.20 13.62
C LYS A 98 6.38 -7.91 12.27
N LEU A 99 5.55 -7.51 11.29
CA LEU A 99 5.61 -8.09 9.95
C LEU A 99 7.00 -7.95 9.32
N TYR A 100 7.66 -6.81 9.49
CA TYR A 100 9.00 -6.60 8.95
C TYR A 100 10.08 -7.35 9.73
N THR A 101 10.04 -7.33 11.07
CA THR A 101 11.01 -8.06 11.89
C THR A 101 10.89 -9.59 11.76
N ASP A 102 9.72 -10.10 11.35
CA ASP A 102 9.51 -11.53 11.08
C ASP A 102 10.08 -11.96 9.70
N ASN A 103 10.30 -11.01 8.78
CA ASN A 103 10.65 -11.30 7.39
C ASN A 103 12.04 -10.80 6.97
N PHE A 104 12.62 -9.88 7.72
CA PHE A 104 13.96 -9.36 7.49
C PHE A 104 14.78 -9.52 8.75
N THR A 105 16.07 -9.79 8.58
CA THR A 105 17.05 -9.66 9.65
C THR A 105 17.36 -8.18 9.93
N GLU A 106 17.95 -7.90 11.09
CA GLU A 106 18.37 -6.55 11.46
C GLU A 106 19.37 -5.98 10.43
N ASP A 107 20.38 -6.76 10.02
CA ASP A 107 21.36 -6.36 9.01
C ASP A 107 20.71 -6.00 7.65
N GLU A 108 19.68 -6.75 7.24
CA GLU A 108 18.93 -6.46 6.01
C GLU A 108 18.11 -5.17 6.13
N LEU A 109 17.47 -4.94 7.28
CA LEU A 109 16.75 -3.68 7.56
C LEU A 109 17.70 -2.49 7.59
N GLU A 110 18.88 -2.62 8.21
CA GLU A 110 19.92 -1.60 8.13
C GLU A 110 20.33 -1.31 6.68
N GLY A 111 20.51 -2.36 5.87
CA GLY A 111 20.82 -2.24 4.44
C GLY A 111 19.74 -1.46 3.69
N LEU A 112 18.46 -1.78 3.93
CA LEU A 112 17.33 -1.05 3.38
C LEU A 112 17.33 0.42 3.83
N ILE A 113 17.51 0.68 5.13
CA ILE A 113 17.58 2.04 5.68
C ILE A 113 18.69 2.85 4.99
N LYS A 114 19.90 2.30 4.86
CA LYS A 114 21.04 2.93 4.18
C LYS A 114 20.68 3.26 2.72
N PHE A 115 20.07 2.32 2.00
CA PHE A 115 19.63 2.55 0.62
C PHE A 115 18.58 3.66 0.54
N TYR A 116 17.50 3.60 1.32
CA TYR A 116 16.41 4.58 1.27
C TYR A 116 16.79 5.98 1.78
N GLN A 117 17.87 6.09 2.55
CA GLN A 117 18.46 7.39 2.93
C GLN A 117 19.36 8.00 1.85
N SER A 118 19.91 7.18 0.93
CA SER A 118 20.72 7.66 -0.18
C SER A 118 19.92 8.54 -1.14
N ASP A 119 20.61 9.40 -1.90
CA ASP A 119 19.98 10.23 -2.92
C ASP A 119 19.28 9.39 -4.00
N LEU A 120 19.84 8.23 -4.33
CA LEU A 120 19.24 7.28 -5.25
C LEU A 120 17.94 6.69 -4.66
N GLY A 121 17.96 6.22 -3.42
CA GLY A 121 16.78 5.64 -2.76
C GLY A 121 15.63 6.64 -2.60
N LYS A 122 15.95 7.88 -2.20
CA LYS A 122 14.98 8.99 -2.15
C LYS A 122 14.37 9.28 -3.52
N LYS A 123 15.22 9.35 -4.56
CA LYS A 123 14.76 9.54 -5.94
C LYS A 123 13.87 8.38 -6.41
N MET A 124 14.22 7.14 -6.07
CA MET A 124 13.43 5.96 -6.38
C MET A 124 12.02 6.04 -5.79
N ILE A 125 11.88 6.25 -4.47
CA ILE A 125 10.55 6.39 -3.82
C ILE A 125 9.71 7.49 -4.50
N ALA A 126 10.31 8.64 -4.78
CA ALA A 126 9.59 9.76 -5.37
C ALA A 126 9.19 9.51 -6.85
N THR A 127 9.98 8.71 -7.57
CA THR A 127 9.85 8.56 -9.02
C THR A 127 9.04 7.32 -9.43
N LEU A 128 9.10 6.23 -8.65
CA LEU A 128 8.43 4.97 -8.98
C LEU A 128 6.93 5.11 -9.24
N PRO A 129 6.13 5.82 -8.41
CA PRO A 129 4.70 5.99 -8.68
C PRO A 129 4.44 6.65 -10.04
N ARG A 130 5.24 7.64 -10.41
CA ARG A 130 5.14 8.32 -11.71
C ARG A 130 5.50 7.38 -12.85
N LEU A 131 6.59 6.61 -12.71
CA LEU A 131 6.98 5.63 -13.73
C LEU A 131 5.89 4.57 -13.91
N SER A 132 5.34 4.02 -12.83
CA SER A 132 4.23 3.07 -12.91
C SER A 132 3.02 3.66 -13.63
N ALA A 133 2.65 4.91 -13.35
CA ALA A 133 1.56 5.60 -14.05
C ALA A 133 1.85 5.77 -15.56
N GLN A 134 3.07 6.18 -15.91
CA GLN A 134 3.48 6.31 -17.31
C GLN A 134 3.53 4.96 -18.04
N SER A 135 3.98 3.90 -17.37
CA SER A 135 3.97 2.53 -17.90
C SER A 135 2.56 2.01 -18.14
N ALA A 136 1.61 2.31 -17.24
CA ALA A 136 0.21 1.97 -17.42
C ALA A 136 -0.39 2.69 -18.63
N GLN A 137 -0.13 4.00 -18.77
CA GLN A 137 -0.59 4.80 -19.92
C GLN A 137 -0.04 4.27 -21.25
N LEU A 138 1.25 3.92 -21.29
CA LEU A 138 1.87 3.34 -22.48
C LEU A 138 1.21 2.01 -22.86
N THR A 139 0.96 1.14 -21.88
CA THR A 139 0.30 -0.16 -22.09
C THR A 139 -1.13 0.05 -22.59
N GLN A 140 -1.89 0.96 -22.00
CA GLN A 140 -3.25 1.30 -22.42
C GLN A 140 -3.29 1.77 -23.89
N ALA A 141 -2.40 2.68 -24.28
CA ALA A 141 -2.31 3.17 -25.66
C ALA A 141 -1.96 2.05 -26.67
N LYS A 142 -1.14 1.07 -26.27
CA LYS A 142 -0.84 -0.10 -27.10
C LYS A 142 -2.00 -1.09 -27.16
N LEU A 143 -2.72 -1.26 -26.05
CA LEU A 143 -3.90 -2.13 -25.99
C LEU A 143 -4.99 -1.63 -26.93
N GLU A 144 -5.23 -0.32 -27.00
CA GLU A 144 -6.17 0.31 -27.93
C GLU A 144 -5.87 -0.03 -29.41
N GLN A 145 -4.60 -0.15 -29.77
CA GLN A 145 -4.18 -0.58 -31.11
C GLN A 145 -4.44 -2.07 -31.36
N ALA A 146 -4.47 -2.89 -30.31
CA ALA A 146 -4.75 -4.31 -30.39
C ALA A 146 -6.26 -4.62 -30.41
N VAL A 147 -7.12 -3.72 -29.90
CA VAL A 147 -8.58 -3.91 -29.82
C VAL A 147 -9.19 -4.37 -31.15
N PRO A 148 -8.91 -3.76 -32.31
CA PRO A 148 -9.50 -4.20 -33.58
C PRO A 148 -9.13 -5.64 -33.94
N LYS A 149 -7.88 -6.04 -33.68
CA LYS A 149 -7.40 -7.40 -33.96
C LYS A 149 -8.06 -8.43 -33.04
N VAL A 150 -8.17 -8.10 -31.75
CA VAL A 150 -8.85 -8.96 -30.76
C VAL A 150 -10.33 -9.11 -31.12
N ASN A 151 -11.01 -8.02 -31.47
CA ASN A 151 -12.40 -8.06 -31.94
C ASN A 151 -12.56 -8.90 -33.22
N GLY A 152 -11.59 -8.85 -34.13
CA GLY A 152 -11.56 -9.69 -35.32
C GLY A 152 -11.48 -11.19 -34.99
N ILE A 153 -10.58 -11.58 -34.08
CA ILE A 153 -10.46 -12.96 -33.61
C ILE A 153 -11.76 -13.43 -32.94
N LEU A 154 -12.38 -12.57 -32.12
CA LEU A 154 -13.66 -12.89 -31.49
C LEU A 154 -14.77 -13.11 -32.53
N ALA A 155 -14.84 -12.27 -33.56
CA ALA A 155 -15.81 -12.41 -34.65
C ALA A 155 -15.59 -13.70 -35.46
N GLU A 156 -14.34 -14.13 -35.66
CA GLU A 156 -14.02 -15.41 -36.31
C GLU A 156 -14.52 -16.60 -35.48
N MET A 157 -14.27 -16.57 -34.17
CA MET A 157 -14.76 -17.59 -33.24
C MET A 157 -16.29 -17.65 -33.21
N ASP A 158 -16.97 -16.50 -33.10
CA ASP A 158 -18.45 -16.43 -33.10
C ASP A 158 -19.04 -17.05 -34.37
N LYS A 159 -18.40 -16.78 -35.52
CA LYS A 159 -18.79 -17.37 -36.81
C LYS A 159 -18.63 -18.90 -36.82
N GLU A 160 -17.55 -19.43 -36.27
CA GLU A 160 -17.32 -20.88 -36.17
C GLU A 160 -18.30 -21.55 -35.21
N LEU A 161 -18.63 -20.89 -34.10
CA LEU A 161 -19.56 -21.40 -33.09
C LEU A 161 -21.04 -21.25 -33.49
N GLY A 162 -21.34 -20.58 -34.60
CA GLY A 162 -22.72 -20.29 -35.02
C GLY A 162 -23.43 -19.29 -34.09
N VAL A 163 -22.67 -18.51 -33.32
CA VAL A 163 -23.19 -17.46 -32.43
C VAL A 163 -23.55 -16.27 -33.30
N LYS A 164 -24.84 -15.90 -33.30
CA LYS A 164 -25.30 -14.72 -34.05
C LYS A 164 -24.72 -13.46 -33.38
N PRO A 165 -24.14 -12.51 -34.15
CA PRO A 165 -23.61 -11.28 -33.58
C PRO A 165 -24.66 -10.57 -32.73
N PRO A 166 -24.29 -9.93 -31.62
CA PRO A 166 -25.23 -9.13 -30.84
C PRO A 166 -25.90 -8.10 -31.76
N ALA A 167 -27.23 -7.97 -31.62
CA ALA A 167 -28.05 -7.06 -32.41
C ALA A 167 -27.55 -5.62 -32.22
N GLY A 168 -26.72 -5.14 -33.16
CA GLY A 168 -26.04 -3.84 -33.08
C GLY A 168 -24.86 -3.68 -34.05
N ALA A 169 -24.24 -4.78 -34.50
CA ALA A 169 -23.11 -4.73 -35.44
C ALA A 169 -23.49 -4.54 -36.92
N GLU A 170 -24.77 -4.68 -37.28
CA GLU A 170 -25.25 -4.56 -38.68
C GLU A 170 -25.32 -3.11 -39.20
N ASN A 171 -25.19 -2.11 -38.31
CA ASN A 171 -25.23 -0.68 -38.66
C ASN A 171 -23.85 0.02 -38.65
N ALA A 172 -22.74 -0.73 -38.54
CA ALA A 172 -21.42 -0.11 -38.63
C ALA A 172 -21.12 0.29 -40.08
N PRO A 173 -20.77 1.56 -40.36
CA PRO A 173 -20.47 1.99 -41.72
C PRO A 173 -19.24 1.24 -42.27
N PRO A 174 -19.24 0.90 -43.57
CA PRO A 174 -18.17 0.11 -44.16
C PRO A 174 -16.82 0.85 -44.06
N PRO A 175 -15.70 0.14 -43.87
CA PRO A 175 -14.39 0.77 -43.83
C PRO A 175 -14.10 1.48 -45.15
N ALA A 176 -13.62 2.72 -45.05
CA ALA A 176 -13.28 3.55 -46.19
C ALA A 176 -12.26 2.83 -47.09
N LYS A 177 -12.62 2.68 -48.37
CA LYS A 177 -11.72 2.14 -49.39
C LYS A 177 -10.56 3.12 -49.62
N ARG A 178 -9.33 2.59 -49.61
CA ARG A 178 -8.12 3.32 -49.99
C ARG A 178 -8.16 3.75 -51.46
#